data_AF-A0A966ARH6-F1
#
_entry.id   AF-A0A966ARH6-F1
#
_cell.length_a   1.000
_cell.length_b   1.000
_cell.length_c   1.000
_cell.angle_alpha   90.00
_cell.angle_beta   90.00
_cell.angle_gamma   90.00
#
_symmetry.space_group_name_H-M   'P 1'
#
loop_
_entity.id
_entity.type
_entity.pdbx_description
1 polymer ?
#
loop_
_entity_poly.entity_id
_entity_poly.type
_entity_poly.pdbx_seq_one_letter_code
_entity_poly.pdbx_strand_id
1 'polypeptide(L)'
;MHAITAPPIVDSADRLGFTLFIAIAAHAIVVLGVTFAPHERARELVSTLDIVLVQHQSEDAPEEVDYLAQANQDGGGESDDAQRPATPLRTPFVGPIPDIAMVSPPSQFREEVLST
;
A
#
# COMPACT_ATOMS: atom_id res chain seq x y z
N MET A 1 78.75 -21.19 -17.15
CA MET A 1 77.99 -20.41 -18.15
C MET A 1 76.87 -19.70 -17.41
N HIS A 2 77.02 -18.42 -17.07
CA HIS A 2 75.97 -17.66 -16.38
C HIS A 2 75.13 -16.93 -17.43
N ALA A 3 73.89 -17.39 -17.63
CA ALA A 3 72.91 -16.66 -18.42
C ALA A 3 72.47 -15.44 -17.61
N ILE A 4 72.65 -14.25 -18.19
CA ILE A 4 72.09 -13.02 -17.62
C ILE A 4 70.63 -12.94 -18.08
N THR A 5 69.70 -13.23 -17.17
CA THR A 5 68.28 -12.92 -17.35
C THR A 5 68.13 -11.39 -17.36
N ALA A 6 67.74 -10.82 -18.49
CA ALA A 6 67.34 -9.43 -18.56
C ALA A 6 66.05 -9.22 -17.72
N PRO A 7 65.93 -8.11 -16.98
CA PRO A 7 64.73 -7.85 -16.20
C PRO A 7 63.52 -7.66 -17.13
N PRO A 8 62.34 -8.14 -16.73
CA PRO A 8 61.13 -7.94 -17.53
C PRO A 8 60.80 -6.45 -17.65
N ILE A 9 60.59 -6.00 -18.89
CA ILE A 9 60.22 -4.62 -19.19
C ILE A 9 58.69 -4.53 -19.10
N VAL A 10 58.18 -3.80 -18.10
CA VAL A 10 56.74 -3.54 -17.92
C VAL A 10 56.35 -2.24 -18.63
N ASP A 11 55.52 -2.37 -19.65
CA ASP A 11 55.03 -1.23 -20.43
C ASP A 11 53.81 -0.57 -19.76
N SER A 12 53.44 0.62 -20.23
CA SER A 12 52.29 1.38 -19.75
C SER A 12 50.98 0.63 -19.96
N ALA A 13 50.88 -0.16 -21.03
CA ALA A 13 49.72 -1.00 -21.32
C ALA A 13 49.51 -2.10 -20.25
N ASP A 14 50.59 -2.75 -19.79
CA ASP A 14 50.52 -3.76 -18.71
C ASP A 14 50.01 -3.14 -17.40
N ARG A 15 50.51 -1.95 -17.07
CA ARG A 15 50.08 -1.21 -15.88
C ARG A 15 48.62 -0.80 -15.97
N LEU A 16 48.19 -0.30 -17.13
CA LEU A 16 46.81 0.10 -17.37
C LEU A 16 45.86 -1.10 -17.29
N GLY A 17 46.19 -2.22 -17.95
CA GLY A 17 45.37 -3.43 -17.92
C GLY A 17 45.25 -4.03 -16.52
N PHE A 18 46.37 -4.11 -15.79
CA PHE A 18 46.39 -4.64 -14.42
C PHE A 18 45.58 -3.77 -13.45
N THR A 19 45.75 -2.44 -13.51
CA THR A 19 44.98 -1.52 -12.66
C THR A 19 43.50 -1.54 -12.98
N LEU A 20 43.13 -1.60 -14.27
CA LEU A 20 41.74 -1.72 -14.70
C LEU A 20 41.10 -3.03 -14.22
N PHE A 21 41.84 -4.14 -14.30
CA PHE A 21 41.40 -5.43 -13.77
C PHE A 21 41.12 -5.36 -12.27
N ILE A 22 42.06 -4.82 -11.48
CA ILE A 22 41.87 -4.63 -10.04
C ILE A 22 40.68 -3.73 -9.76
N ALA A 23 40.52 -2.63 -10.50
CA ALA A 23 39.40 -1.72 -10.33
C ALA A 23 38.06 -2.45 -10.56
N ILE A 24 37.92 -3.19 -11.66
CA ILE A 24 36.70 -3.96 -11.96
C ILE A 24 36.45 -5.01 -10.89
N ALA A 25 37.48 -5.75 -10.47
CA ALA A 25 37.37 -6.76 -9.42
C ALA A 25 36.90 -6.16 -8.08
N ALA A 26 37.46 -5.01 -7.68
CA ALA A 26 37.06 -4.30 -6.48
C ALA A 26 35.59 -3.86 -6.55
N HIS A 27 35.14 -3.30 -7.68
CA HIS A 27 33.73 -2.94 -7.87
C HIS A 27 32.82 -4.17 -7.83
N ALA A 28 33.21 -5.27 -8.47
CA ALA A 28 32.44 -6.51 -8.46
C ALA A 28 32.26 -7.06 -7.03
N ILE A 29 33.30 -7.02 -6.20
CA ILE A 29 33.22 -7.43 -4.79
C ILE A 29 32.21 -6.55 -4.03
N VAL A 30 32.22 -5.24 -4.24
CA VAL A 30 31.27 -4.33 -3.57
C VAL A 30 29.84 -4.58 -4.04
N VAL A 31 29.61 -4.64 -5.35
CA VAL A 31 28.27 -4.80 -5.94
C VAL A 31 27.65 -6.16 -5.59
N LEU A 32 28.45 -7.24 -5.58
CA LEU A 32 27.96 -8.59 -5.30
C LEU A 32 27.98 -8.94 -3.80
N GLY A 33 28.91 -8.35 -3.05
CA GLY A 33 29.11 -8.66 -1.62
C GLY A 33 28.28 -7.81 -0.68
N VAL A 34 27.90 -6.59 -1.07
CA VAL A 34 27.00 -5.76 -0.27
C VAL A 34 25.56 -6.19 -0.54
N THR A 35 24.95 -6.80 0.46
CA THR A 35 23.53 -7.17 0.45
C THR A 35 22.77 -6.39 1.52
N PHE A 36 21.50 -6.11 1.25
CA PHE A 36 20.60 -5.47 2.19
C PHE A 36 19.61 -6.51 2.70
N ALA A 37 19.64 -6.78 4.00
CA ALA A 37 18.57 -7.50 4.65
C ALA A 37 17.40 -6.55 4.90
N PRO A 38 16.15 -6.93 4.59
CA PRO A 38 15.01 -6.17 5.05
C PRO A 38 15.06 -6.12 6.57
N HIS A 39 14.88 -4.94 7.15
CA HIS A 39 14.61 -4.84 8.57
C HIS A 39 13.29 -5.58 8.79
N GLU A 40 13.30 -6.62 9.63
CA GLU A 40 12.07 -7.19 10.17
C GLU A 40 11.40 -6.08 10.97
N ARG A 41 10.59 -5.26 10.29
CA ARG A 41 9.48 -4.60 10.93
C ARG A 41 8.65 -5.79 11.40
N ALA A 42 8.89 -6.20 12.66
CA ALA A 42 7.88 -6.89 13.44
C ALA A 42 6.59 -6.20 13.03
N ARG A 43 5.70 -6.97 12.40
CA ARG A 43 4.49 -6.45 11.76
C ARG A 43 3.73 -5.74 12.86
N GLU A 44 4.07 -4.46 13.06
CA GLU A 44 3.41 -3.57 13.95
C GLU A 44 2.04 -3.60 13.32
N LEU A 45 1.14 -4.30 14.01
CA LEU A 45 -0.21 -4.51 13.56
C LEU A 45 -0.76 -3.10 13.49
N VAL A 46 -0.63 -2.49 12.31
CA VAL A 46 -1.16 -1.16 12.03
C VAL A 46 -2.64 -1.37 12.23
N SER A 47 -3.12 -0.97 13.41
CA SER A 47 -4.53 -1.03 13.74
C SER A 47 -5.20 -0.19 12.67
N THR A 48 -5.95 -0.85 11.79
CA THR A 48 -6.73 -0.14 10.78
C THR A 48 -7.78 0.64 11.54
N LEU A 49 -7.79 1.96 11.35
CA LEU A 49 -8.75 2.83 12.00
C LEU A 49 -10.06 2.74 11.23
N ASP A 50 -11.05 2.10 11.83
CA ASP A 50 -12.41 2.05 11.28
C ASP A 50 -13.15 3.34 11.67
N ILE A 51 -13.44 4.18 10.66
CA ILE A 51 -14.23 5.41 10.81
C ILE A 51 -15.58 5.21 10.10
N VAL A 52 -16.67 5.43 10.83
CA VAL A 52 -18.02 5.44 10.24
C VAL A 52 -18.37 6.86 9.78
N LEU A 53 -18.76 7.01 8.52
CA LEU A 53 -19.36 8.26 8.02
C LEU A 53 -20.83 8.30 8.42
N VAL A 54 -21.22 9.38 9.10
CA VAL A 54 -22.57 9.58 9.61
C VAL A 54 -23.23 10.73 8.83
N GLN A 55 -24.48 10.54 8.41
CA GLN A 55 -25.22 11.55 7.65
C GLN A 55 -25.93 12.57 8.56
N HIS A 56 -26.14 12.20 9.83
CA HIS A 56 -26.80 12.99 10.87
C HIS A 56 -25.92 13.02 12.11
N GLN A 57 -25.91 14.18 12.79
CA GLN A 57 -25.13 14.43 13.99
C GLN A 57 -26.04 14.81 15.17
N SER A 58 -25.66 14.41 16.38
CA SER A 58 -26.26 14.86 17.65
C SER A 58 -25.51 16.08 18.20
N GLU A 59 -26.19 16.94 18.96
CA GLU A 59 -25.57 18.11 19.60
C GLU A 59 -24.67 17.68 20.77
N ASP A 60 -25.14 16.75 21.60
CA ASP A 60 -24.41 16.21 22.74
C ASP A 60 -23.56 14.98 22.36
N ALA A 61 -22.50 14.74 23.13
CA ALA A 61 -21.67 13.56 22.98
C ALA A 61 -22.32 12.34 23.66
N PRO A 62 -22.32 11.16 23.02
CA PRO A 62 -22.88 9.95 23.62
C PRO A 62 -22.04 9.48 24.81
N GLU A 63 -22.70 8.85 25.79
CA GLU A 63 -22.05 8.32 27.00
C GLU A 63 -21.17 7.09 26.70
N GLU A 64 -21.59 6.25 25.74
CA GLU A 64 -20.88 5.06 25.28
C GLU A 64 -20.55 5.15 23.79
N VAL A 65 -19.35 4.72 23.39
CA VAL A 65 -18.85 4.81 22.00
C VAL A 65 -18.24 3.49 21.52
N ASP A 66 -18.87 2.88 20.52
CA ASP A 66 -18.38 1.64 19.88
C ASP A 66 -17.49 1.90 18.66
N TYR A 67 -17.62 3.09 18.03
CA TYR A 67 -16.91 3.44 16.79
C TYR A 67 -16.45 4.90 16.79
N LEU A 68 -15.33 5.16 16.11
CA LEU A 68 -14.88 6.52 15.82
C LEU A 68 -15.62 7.03 14.57
N ALA A 69 -16.12 8.26 14.63
CA ALA A 69 -16.89 8.89 13.56
C ALA A 69 -16.49 10.37 13.37
N GLN A 70 -16.92 10.96 12.26
CA GLN A 70 -16.65 12.38 11.96
C GLN A 70 -17.42 13.36 12.87
N ALA A 71 -18.55 12.92 13.43
CA ALA A 71 -19.42 13.71 14.28
C ALA A 71 -20.07 12.83 15.36
N ASN A 72 -20.55 13.46 16.44
CA ASN A 72 -21.33 12.78 17.48
C ASN A 72 -22.60 12.20 16.87
N GLN A 73 -22.90 10.94 17.16
CA GLN A 73 -24.15 10.31 16.75
C GLN A 73 -24.68 9.46 17.90
N ASP A 74 -25.88 9.79 18.35
CA ASP A 74 -26.65 8.97 19.26
C ASP A 74 -27.50 7.99 18.44
N GLY A 75 -27.42 6.69 18.76
CA GLY A 75 -28.09 5.65 17.99
C GLY A 75 -29.61 5.81 18.04
N GLY A 76 -30.29 5.69 16.89
CA GLY A 76 -31.75 5.92 16.81
C GLY A 76 -32.65 4.72 17.11
N GLY A 77 -32.14 3.66 17.78
CA GLY A 77 -32.87 2.41 18.00
C GLY A 77 -33.31 2.22 19.45
N GLU A 78 -34.46 1.59 19.68
CA GLU A 78 -34.97 1.25 21.03
C GLU A 78 -34.59 -0.17 21.51
N SER A 79 -33.56 -0.78 20.90
CA SER A 79 -33.10 -2.13 21.23
C SER A 79 -31.97 -2.05 22.24
N ASP A 80 -32.05 -2.84 23.32
CA ASP A 80 -30.98 -2.97 24.31
C ASP A 80 -29.69 -3.58 23.70
N ASP A 81 -29.82 -4.37 22.62
CA ASP A 81 -28.69 -4.92 21.87
C ASP A 81 -28.28 -4.03 20.70
N ALA A 82 -26.96 -3.79 20.57
CA ALA A 82 -26.38 -3.04 19.46
C ALA A 82 -26.57 -3.76 18.12
N GLN A 83 -27.37 -3.17 17.23
CA GLN A 83 -27.62 -3.69 15.89
C GLN A 83 -27.28 -2.64 14.83
N ARG A 84 -26.62 -3.06 13.74
CA ARG A 84 -26.39 -2.17 12.61
C ARG A 84 -27.73 -1.79 11.98
N PRO A 85 -27.98 -0.50 11.73
CA PRO A 85 -29.17 -0.07 11.01
C PRO A 85 -29.28 -0.80 9.67
N ALA A 86 -30.44 -1.44 9.43
CA ALA A 86 -30.76 -2.11 8.19
C ALA A 86 -31.96 -1.42 7.54
N THR A 87 -31.93 -1.27 6.22
CA THR A 87 -33.07 -0.72 5.47
C THR A 87 -34.21 -1.74 5.45
N PRO A 88 -35.47 -1.35 5.70
CA PRO A 88 -36.61 -2.27 5.68
C PRO A 88 -36.90 -2.82 4.28
N LEU A 89 -36.43 -2.14 3.23
CA LEU A 89 -36.49 -2.62 1.86
C LEU A 89 -35.35 -3.59 1.56
N ARG A 90 -35.69 -4.83 1.22
CA ARG A 90 -34.78 -5.73 0.52
C ARG A 90 -34.67 -5.28 -0.93
N THR A 91 -33.48 -4.93 -1.38
CA THR A 91 -33.21 -4.75 -2.82
C THR A 91 -33.31 -6.12 -3.52
N PRO A 92 -34.05 -6.24 -4.64
CA PRO A 92 -34.00 -7.44 -5.45
C PRO A 92 -32.56 -7.67 -5.91
N PHE A 93 -31.99 -8.80 -5.52
CA PHE A 93 -30.67 -9.22 -6.01
C PHE A 93 -30.80 -9.54 -7.51
N VAL A 94 -30.12 -8.77 -8.36
CA VAL A 94 -30.06 -9.01 -9.82
C VAL A 94 -28.63 -9.39 -10.18
N GLY A 95 -28.32 -10.69 -10.19
CA GLY A 95 -27.03 -11.21 -10.67
C GLY A 95 -26.81 -12.71 -10.38
N PRO A 96 -26.34 -13.55 -11.33
CA PRO A 96 -26.11 -14.97 -11.09
C PRO A 96 -24.75 -15.34 -10.44
N ILE A 97 -23.86 -14.39 -10.14
CA ILE A 97 -22.48 -14.65 -9.68
C ILE A 97 -22.10 -13.63 -8.59
N PRO A 98 -21.48 -14.03 -7.46
CA PRO A 98 -20.95 -13.11 -6.46
C PRO A 98 -19.61 -12.55 -6.98
N ASP A 99 -19.69 -11.62 -7.91
CA ASP A 99 -18.53 -10.88 -8.41
C ASP A 99 -18.76 -9.40 -8.14
N ILE A 100 -17.88 -8.86 -7.30
CA ILE A 100 -17.56 -7.45 -7.03
C ILE A 100 -18.59 -6.47 -7.60
N ALA A 101 -19.46 -5.94 -6.73
CA ALA A 101 -20.34 -4.83 -7.07
C ALA A 101 -19.48 -3.60 -7.40
N MET A 102 -19.08 -3.47 -8.67
CA MET A 102 -18.76 -2.19 -9.26
C MET A 102 -20.04 -1.37 -9.20
N VAL A 103 -20.13 -0.48 -8.21
CA VAL A 103 -21.13 0.57 -8.18
C VAL A 103 -20.80 1.49 -9.35
N SER A 104 -21.33 1.16 -10.53
CA SER A 104 -21.47 2.14 -11.60
C SER A 104 -22.28 3.30 -11.04
N PRO A 105 -21.77 4.54 -11.08
CA PRO A 105 -22.56 5.69 -10.63
C PRO A 105 -23.84 5.75 -11.47
N PRO A 106 -25.00 6.08 -10.87
CA PRO A 106 -26.27 6.07 -11.59
C PRO A 106 -26.20 7.07 -12.75
N SER A 107 -26.13 6.54 -13.97
CA SER A 107 -26.21 7.30 -15.22
C SER A 107 -27.66 7.61 -15.58
N GLN A 108 -28.42 8.20 -14.64
CA GLN A 108 -29.83 8.55 -14.83
C GLN A 108 -30.20 9.88 -14.16
N PHE A 109 -29.52 10.96 -14.57
CA PHE A 109 -30.03 12.32 -14.41
C PHE A 109 -29.71 13.15 -15.67
N ARG A 110 -30.15 12.69 -16.86
CA ARG A 110 -30.04 13.49 -18.10
C ARG A 110 -31.18 13.35 -19.12
N GLU A 111 -32.20 12.52 -18.91
CA GLU A 111 -33.31 12.41 -19.87
C GLU A 111 -34.57 13.20 -19.45
N GLU A 112 -34.55 13.97 -18.35
CA GLU A 112 -35.69 14.82 -17.92
C GLU A 112 -35.43 16.33 -18.09
N VAL A 113 -34.37 16.73 -18.83
CA VAL A 113 -34.08 18.15 -19.12
C VAL A 113 -34.08 18.45 -20.63
N LEU A 114 -34.35 17.45 -21.48
CA LEU A 114 -34.40 17.62 -22.94
C LEU A 114 -35.81 17.57 -23.54
N SER A 115 -36.85 17.73 -22.72
CA SER A 115 -38.24 17.89 -23.18
C SER A 115 -38.92 19.08 -22.50
N THR A 116 -38.37 20.28 -22.71
CA THR A 116 -39.15 21.52 -22.68
C THR A 116 -38.80 22.41 -23.87
#